data_AF-A0A0F9LKE9-F1
#
_entry.id   AF-A0A0F9LKE9-F1
#
_cell.length_a   1.000
_cell.length_b   1.000
_cell.length_c   1.000
_cell.angle_alpha   90.00
_cell.angle_beta   90.00
_cell.angle_gamma   90.00
#
_symmetry.space_group_name_H-M   'P 1'
#
loop_
_entity.id
_entity.type
_entity.pdbx_description
1 polymer ?
#
loop_
_entity_poly.entity_id
_entity_poly.type
_entity_poly.pdbx_seq_one_letter_code
_entity_poly.pdbx_strand_id
1 'polypeptide(L)' 'MQVRLNDNDRRDWVNNDEGLYDWWKASGIGLYRFVRENRAELTRIITAALERPPSPSPSPGRYAPFYFNS' A
#
# COMPACT_ATOMS: atom_id res chain seq x y z
N MET A 1 -1.42 16.94 5.08
CA MET A 1 -2.61 16.41 5.79
C MET A 1 -2.09 15.50 6.89
N GLN A 2 -2.34 15.78 8.18
CA GLN A 2 -1.77 14.94 9.26
C GLN A 2 -2.69 13.74 9.49
N VAL A 3 -2.37 12.61 8.86
CA VAL A 3 -3.14 11.36 9.03
C VAL A 3 -2.85 10.82 10.43
N ARG A 4 -3.86 10.84 11.31
CA ARG A 4 -3.76 10.20 12.64
C ARG A 4 -4.02 8.70 12.51
N LEU A 5 -2.99 7.94 12.14
CA LEU A 5 -3.04 6.47 12.11
C LEU A 5 -3.00 5.90 13.52
N ASN A 6 -3.97 5.05 13.87
CA ASN A 6 -3.96 4.23 15.07
C ASN A 6 -3.37 2.83 14.78
N ASP A 7 -3.20 1.99 15.80
CA ASP A 7 -2.60 0.67 15.63
C ASP A 7 -3.48 -0.30 14.81
N ASN A 8 -4.80 -0.16 14.85
CA ASN A 8 -5.70 -0.97 14.05
C ASN A 8 -5.56 -0.60 12.57
N ASP A 9 -5.54 0.70 12.24
CA ASP A 9 -5.35 1.16 10.85
C ASP A 9 -4.04 0.61 10.27
N ARG A 10 -2.96 0.62 11.08
CA ARG A 10 -1.66 0.04 10.66
C ARG A 10 -1.74 -1.46 10.41
N ARG A 11 -2.51 -2.20 11.21
CA ARG A 11 -2.72 -3.64 10.98
C ARG A 11 -3.50 -3.88 9.70
N ASP A 12 -4.52 -3.08 9.44
CA ASP A 12 -5.29 -3.18 8.20
C ASP A 12 -4.38 -2.93 6.99
N TRP A 13 -3.51 -1.93 7.05
CA TRP A 13 -2.50 -1.72 6.01
C TRP A 13 -1.55 -2.91 5.85
N VAL A 14 -1.01 -3.46 6.94
CA VAL A 14 -0.13 -4.65 6.88
C VAL A 14 -0.85 -5.87 6.29
N ASN A 15 -2.16 -6.02 6.51
CA ASN A 15 -2.92 -7.13 5.97
C ASN A 15 -3.32 -6.95 4.50
N ASN A 16 -3.38 -5.72 3.99
CA ASN A 16 -3.87 -5.41 2.64
C ASN A 16 -2.76 -5.04 1.65
N ASP A 17 -1.61 -4.56 2.12
CA ASP A 17 -0.47 -4.22 1.27
C ASP A 17 0.53 -5.38 1.24
N GLU A 18 0.78 -5.94 0.05
CA GLU A 18 1.65 -7.11 -0.14
C GLU A 18 3.08 -6.86 0.39
N GLY A 19 3.62 -5.66 0.19
CA GLY A 19 4.96 -5.32 0.65
C GLY A 19 5.05 -5.25 2.18
N LEU A 20 4.05 -4.66 2.83
CA LEU A 20 3.97 -4.63 4.29
C LEU A 20 3.68 -6.02 4.88
N TYR A 21 2.87 -6.82 4.21
CA TYR A 21 2.57 -8.19 4.59
C TYR A 21 3.83 -9.06 4.59
N ASP A 22 4.58 -9.04 3.49
CA ASP A 22 5.82 -9.81 3.34
C ASP A 22 6.87 -9.39 4.37
N TRP A 23 6.98 -8.08 4.63
CA TRP A 23 7.86 -7.56 5.66
C TRP A 23 7.48 -8.08 7.06
N TRP A 24 6.20 -8.05 7.41
CA TRP A 24 5.72 -8.63 8.65
C TRP A 24 6.00 -10.14 8.72
N LYS A 25 5.71 -10.89 7.65
CA LYS A 25 5.96 -12.33 7.60
C LYS A 25 7.43 -12.69 7.78
N ALA A 26 8.33 -11.94 7.17
CA ALA A 26 9.78 -12.12 7.31
C ALA A 26 10.29 -11.83 8.74
N SER A 27 9.59 -10.96 9.50
CA SER A 27 9.97 -10.64 10.88
C SER A 27 9.77 -11.81 11.86
N GLY A 28 8.93 -12.80 11.54
CA GLY A 28 8.66 -13.96 12.39
C GLY A 28 7.94 -13.66 13.71
N ILE A 29 7.53 -12.41 13.96
CA ILE A 29 6.85 -11.99 15.18
C ILE A 29 5.35 -11.77 14.95
N GLY A 30 4.56 -11.79 16.03
CA GLY A 30 3.11 -11.57 15.95
C GLY A 30 2.76 -10.15 15.47
N LEU A 31 1.66 -10.02 14.70
CA LEU A 31 1.25 -8.77 14.05
C LEU A 31 1.13 -7.57 15.00
N TYR A 32 0.55 -7.79 16.18
CA TYR A 32 0.41 -6.73 17.20
C TYR A 32 1.76 -6.20 17.68
N ARG A 33 2.73 -7.11 17.88
CA ARG A 33 4.08 -6.75 18.31
C ARG A 33 4.83 -6.05 17.18
N PHE A 34 4.73 -6.58 15.97
CA PHE A 34 5.30 -5.98 14.76
C PHE A 34 4.85 -4.54 14.57
N VAL A 35 3.54 -4.28 14.63
CA VAL A 35 2.99 -2.93 14.48
C VAL A 35 3.49 -2.00 15.59
N ARG A 36 3.56 -2.48 16.84
CA ARG A 36 4.07 -1.68 17.97
C ARG A 36 5.54 -1.31 17.82
N GLU A 37 6.37 -2.25 17.38
CA GLU A 37 7.82 -2.04 17.20
C GLU A 37 8.12 -1.15 15.97
N ASN A 38 7.27 -1.19 14.94
CA ASN A 38 7.50 -0.50 13.66
C ASN A 38 6.55 0.70 13.42
N ARG A 39 5.90 1.25 14.46
CA ARG A 39 4.87 2.30 14.32
C ARG A 39 5.33 3.50 13.49
N ALA A 40 6.54 3.99 13.74
CA ALA A 40 7.08 5.17 13.07
C ALA A 40 7.26 4.91 11.57
N GLU A 41 7.86 3.77 11.21
CA GLU A 41 8.13 3.43 9.83
C GLU A 41 6.86 3.07 9.05
N LEU A 42 5.94 2.31 9.67
CA LEU A 42 4.62 2.08 9.09
C LEU A 42 3.88 3.38 8.82
N THR A 43 3.93 4.34 9.76
CA THR A 43 3.31 5.66 9.56
C THR A 43 3.93 6.38 8.37
N ARG A 44 5.25 6.34 8.23
CA ARG A 44 5.97 6.97 7.11
C ARG A 44 5.56 6.35 5.78
N ILE A 45 5.60 5.02 5.67
CA ILE A 45 5.28 4.30 4.43
C ILE A 45 3.82 4.54 4.03
N ILE A 46 2.89 4.38 4.97
CA ILE A 46 1.45 4.56 4.73
C ILE A 46 1.15 6.02 4.34
N THR A 47 1.75 6.99 5.02
CA THR A 47 1.55 8.41 4.68
C THR A 47 2.07 8.70 3.26
N ALA A 48 3.25 8.18 2.90
CA ALA A 48 3.77 8.32 1.54
C ALA A 48 2.87 7.65 0.49
N ALA A 49 2.30 6.49 0.80
CA ALA A 49 1.36 5.79 -0.10
C ALA A 49 0.06 6.57 -0.30
N LEU A 50 -0.46 7.22 0.75
CA LEU A 50 -1.66 8.07 0.70
C LEU A 50 -1.41 9.40 -0.03
N GLU A 51 -0.19 9.93 0.07
CA GLU A 51 0.20 11.16 -0.64
C GLU A 51 0.57 10.91 -2.10
N ARG A 52 0.88 9.65 -2.47
CA ARG A 52 1.13 9.30 -3.86
C ARG A 52 -0.17 9.47 -4.65
N PRO A 53 -0.22 10.36 -5.66
CA PRO A 53 -1.37 10.41 -6.54
C PRO A 53 -1.56 9.03 -7.17
N PRO A 54 -2.81 8.57 -7.42
CA PRO A 54 -3.02 7.35 -8.19
C PRO A 54 -2.22 7.51 -9.47
N SER A 55 -1.39 6.51 -9.81
CA SER A 55 -0.59 6.54 -11.05
C SER A 55 -1.47 7.08 -12.18
N PRO A 56 -1.02 8.07 -12.96
CA PRO A 56 -1.75 8.42 -14.16
C PRO A 56 -1.89 7.12 -14.94
N SER A 57 -3.13 6.68 -15.13
CA SER A 57 -3.47 5.47 -15.87
C SER A 57 -2.60 5.41 -17.13
N PRO A 58 -2.09 4.24 -17.53
CA PRO A 58 -1.36 4.13 -18.78
C PRO A 58 -2.22 4.79 -19.86
N SER A 59 -1.65 5.81 -20.51
CA SER A 59 -2.33 6.59 -21.53
C SER A 59 -3.07 5.64 -22.48
N PRO A 60 -4.31 5.97 -22.92
CA PRO A 60 -5.02 5.18 -23.92
C PRO A 60 -4.20 5.20 -25.21
N GLY A 61 -3.29 4.24 -25.35
CA GLY A 61 -2.28 4.30 -26.41
C GLY A 61 -1.55 3.00 -26.68
N ARG A 62 -1.85 1.89 -25.97
CA ARG A 62 -1.22 0.59 -26.24
C ARG A 62 -2.14 -0.63 -26.15
N TYR A 63 -3.43 -0.44 -26.41
CA TYR A 63 -4.29 -1.52 -26.90
C TYR A 63 -5.09 -1.02 -28.10
N ALA A 64 -4.53 -1.22 -29.29
CA ALA A 64 -5.33 -1.38 -30.49
C ALA A 64 -5.40 -2.87 -30.81
N PRO A 65 -6.60 -3.44 -30.91
CA PRO A 65 -6.86 -4.36 -31.99
C PRO A 65 -8.10 -3.91 -32.77
N PHE A 66 -7.86 -3.59 -34.05
CA PHE A 66 -8.79 -3.76 -35.18
C PHE A 66 -10.29 -3.71 -34.86
N TYR A 67 -10.90 -2.53 -34.92
CA TYR A 67 -12.28 -2.43 -35.38
C TYR A 67 -12.26 -2.05 -36.86
N PHE A 68 -12.26 -3.09 -37.69
CA PHE A 68 -12.60 -3.00 -39.10
C PHE A 68 -14.13 -3.14 -39.20
N ASN A 69 -14.82 -2.12 -39.70
CA ASN A 69 -16.14 -2.21 -40.33
C ASN A 69 -16.32 -0.88 -41.08
N SER A 70 -16.13 -0.87 -42.40
CA SER A 70 -17.16 -1.15 -43.43
C SER A 70 -18.32 -0.18 -43.37
#